data_AF-X1G570-F1
#
_entry.id   AF-X1G570-F1
#
_cell.length_a   1.000
_cell.length_b   1.000
_cell.length_c   1.000
_cell.angle_alpha   90.00
_cell.angle_beta   90.00
_cell.angle_gamma   90.00
#
_symmetry.space_group_name_H-M   'P 1'
#
loop_
_entity.id
_entity.type
_entity.pdbx_description
1 polymer ?
#
loop_
_entity_poly.entity_id
_entity_poly.type
_entity_poly.pdbx_seq_one_letter_code
_entity_poly.pdbx_strand_id
1 'polypeptide(L)'
;MQKRLVRKGLVLGIIVLFVGIGIVPGSSIKDRNRDYIVFSTADSGNGTLRQCMLNATSGDTIYFDTAVFPPGSPATITISSSLPQINQGDLTIDVSNAGVILNGSGTPGGTHGFHITSDGNTIKGMQI
;
A
#
# COMPACT_ATOMS: atom_id res chain seq x y z
N MET A 1 -70.22 -1.15 13.15
CA MET A 1 -70.10 -1.08 11.68
C MET A 1 -68.60 -1.14 11.33
N GLN A 2 -67.95 -2.30 11.37
CA GLN A 2 -67.71 -3.27 10.28
C GLN A 2 -66.99 -2.71 9.03
N LYS A 3 -65.72 -3.13 8.86
CA LYS A 3 -65.03 -3.70 7.65
C LYS A 3 -63.64 -3.09 7.39
N ARG A 4 -62.54 -3.82 7.63
CA ARG A 4 -61.86 -4.82 6.75
C ARG A 4 -61.27 -4.26 5.43
N LEU A 5 -59.94 -4.16 5.43
CA LEU A 5 -58.98 -4.84 4.53
C LEU A 5 -58.70 -4.34 3.08
N VAL A 6 -57.50 -3.76 2.90
CA VAL A 6 -56.39 -4.02 1.91
C VAL A 6 -56.65 -4.04 0.39
N ARG A 7 -55.79 -3.31 -0.37
CA ARG A 7 -55.09 -3.73 -1.63
C ARG A 7 -53.74 -2.98 -1.71
N LYS A 8 -52.56 -3.60 -1.53
CA LYS A 8 -51.72 -4.44 -2.42
C LYS A 8 -51.02 -3.68 -3.58
N GLY A 9 -49.68 -3.70 -3.56
CA GLY A 9 -48.73 -3.35 -4.64
C GLY A 9 -47.32 -3.10 -4.07
N LEU A 10 -46.52 -4.13 -3.73
CA LEU A 10 -45.51 -4.85 -4.53
C LEU A 10 -44.05 -4.34 -4.37
N VAL A 11 -43.37 -4.88 -3.35
CA VAL A 11 -41.97 -5.39 -3.19
C VAL A 11 -40.83 -4.94 -4.14
N LEU A 12 -39.73 -4.45 -3.54
CA LEU A 12 -38.32 -4.93 -3.64
C LEU A 12 -37.52 -4.23 -2.51
N GLY A 13 -36.92 -4.83 -1.48
CA GLY A 13 -36.46 -6.19 -1.27
C GLY A 13 -34.95 -6.25 -1.02
N ILE A 14 -34.36 -5.37 -0.18
CA ILE A 14 -32.96 -5.54 0.29
C ILE A 14 -33.00 -6.18 1.67
N ILE A 15 -32.86 -7.51 1.68
CA ILE A 15 -32.54 -8.30 2.86
C ILE A 15 -31.05 -8.10 3.12
N VAL A 16 -30.68 -7.33 4.14
CA VAL A 16 -29.33 -7.38 4.69
C VAL A 16 -29.31 -8.54 5.69
N LEU A 17 -28.75 -9.66 5.26
CA LEU A 17 -28.51 -10.82 6.12
C LEU A 17 -27.34 -10.48 7.04
N PHE A 18 -27.63 -10.14 8.29
CA PHE A 18 -26.62 -10.02 9.34
C PHE A 18 -26.06 -11.42 9.66
N VAL A 19 -24.97 -11.80 9.00
CA VAL A 19 -24.13 -12.91 9.46
C VAL A 19 -23.32 -12.37 10.63
N GLY A 20 -23.51 -12.98 11.82
CA GLY A 20 -22.97 -12.49 13.07
C GLY A 20 -21.47 -12.23 13.03
N ILE A 21 -21.09 -10.96 13.11
CA ILE A 21 -19.73 -10.54 13.49
C ILE A 21 -19.84 -10.11 14.95
N GLY A 22 -19.39 -10.99 15.85
CA GLY A 22 -19.18 -10.63 17.24
C GLY A 22 -18.14 -9.51 17.29
N ILE A 23 -18.54 -8.34 17.74
CA ILE A 23 -17.61 -7.24 18.02
C ILE A 23 -16.94 -7.61 19.33
N VAL A 24 -15.73 -8.15 19.26
CA VAL A 24 -14.91 -8.37 20.47
C VAL A 24 -14.35 -7.01 20.91
N PRO A 25 -14.75 -6.45 22.07
CA PRO A 25 -14.16 -5.23 22.58
C PRO A 25 -12.82 -5.61 23.22
N GLY A 26 -11.71 -5.20 22.60
CA GLY A 26 -10.37 -5.48 23.12
C GLY A 26 -9.40 -6.13 22.12
N SER A 27 -9.78 -6.30 20.85
CA SER A 27 -8.81 -6.62 19.80
C SER A 27 -7.87 -5.43 19.63
N SER A 28 -6.77 -5.42 20.38
CA SER A 28 -5.66 -4.52 20.11
C SER A 28 -5.17 -4.86 18.71
N ILE A 29 -5.42 -3.97 17.74
CA ILE A 29 -5.07 -4.19 16.33
C ILE A 29 -3.56 -3.96 16.18
N LYS A 30 -2.77 -4.71 16.94
CA LYS A 30 -1.31 -4.77 16.89
C LYS A 30 -0.83 -5.81 15.86
N ASP A 31 -1.73 -6.19 14.94
CA ASP A 31 -1.51 -6.97 13.72
C ASP A 31 -1.96 -6.15 12.50
N ARG A 32 -1.48 -4.92 12.37
CA ARG A 32 -1.61 -4.21 11.10
C ARG A 32 -0.24 -4.17 10.45
N ASN A 33 0.11 -5.22 9.71
CA ASN A 33 0.92 -5.00 8.51
C ASN A 33 0.22 -3.86 7.76
N ARG A 34 0.77 -2.65 7.80
CA ARG A 34 0.20 -1.52 7.11
C ARG A 34 0.71 -1.55 5.69
N ASP A 35 -0.23 -1.67 4.77
CA ASP A 35 0.06 -1.56 3.36
C ASP A 35 0.21 -0.07 3.01
N TYR A 36 1.42 0.33 2.62
CA TYR A 36 1.66 1.62 1.99
C TYR A 36 1.55 1.47 0.48
N ILE A 37 0.91 2.44 -0.18
CA ILE A 37 0.79 2.46 -1.64
C ILE A 37 1.54 3.69 -2.16
N VAL A 38 2.54 3.44 -3.00
CA VAL A 38 3.22 4.48 -3.78
C VAL A 38 2.38 4.79 -5.01
N PHE A 39 1.98 6.06 -5.17
CA PHE A 39 1.17 6.55 -6.29
C PHE A 39 1.78 7.83 -6.91
N SER A 40 3.07 8.05 -6.72
CA SER A 40 3.79 9.18 -7.30
C SER A 40 5.20 8.78 -7.71
N THR A 41 5.63 9.25 -8.88
CA THR A 41 7.00 9.07 -9.40
C THR A 41 8.00 10.10 -8.84
N ALA A 42 7.52 11.07 -8.07
CA ALA A 42 8.38 12.09 -7.47
C ALA A 42 9.33 11.50 -6.42
N ASP A 43 10.48 12.14 -6.21
CA ASP A 43 11.46 11.71 -5.19
C ASP A 43 10.97 11.98 -3.75
N SER A 44 10.15 13.01 -3.53
CA SER A 44 9.65 13.40 -2.21
C SER A 44 8.23 13.94 -2.25
N GLY A 45 7.56 13.95 -1.09
CA GLY A 45 6.18 14.39 -0.93
C GLY A 45 5.18 13.25 -0.79
N ASN A 46 3.90 13.61 -0.79
CA ASN A 46 2.81 12.65 -0.59
C ASN A 46 2.79 11.57 -1.69
N GLY A 47 2.63 10.31 -1.28
CA GLY A 47 2.51 9.17 -2.21
C GLY A 47 3.81 8.72 -2.86
N THR A 48 4.97 9.23 -2.46
CA THR A 48 6.27 8.77 -3.00
C THR A 48 6.84 7.59 -2.25
N LEU A 49 7.78 6.88 -2.88
CA LEU A 49 8.54 5.79 -2.25
C LEU A 49 9.24 6.27 -0.97
N ARG A 50 9.90 7.43 -1.02
CA ARG A 50 10.58 8.02 0.13
C ARG A 50 9.65 8.24 1.30
N GLN A 51 8.46 8.80 1.05
CA GLN A 51 7.48 9.03 2.12
C GLN A 51 6.96 7.72 2.71
N CYS A 52 6.73 6.69 1.89
CA CYS A 52 6.33 5.38 2.37
C CYS A 52 7.42 4.73 3.24
N MET A 53 8.68 4.79 2.81
CA MET A 53 9.82 4.26 3.58
C MET A 53 10.01 4.97 4.92
N LEU A 54 9.78 6.30 4.99
CA LEU A 54 9.84 7.05 6.25
C LEU A 54 8.73 6.66 7.24
N ASN A 55 7.56 6.28 6.73
CA ASN A 55 6.41 5.94 7.55
C ASN A 55 6.37 4.45 7.94
N ALA A 56 7.00 3.59 7.12
CA ALA A 56 7.00 2.17 7.32
C ALA A 56 7.70 1.77 8.63
N THR A 57 7.07 0.82 9.32
CA THR A 57 7.53 0.19 10.54
C THR A 57 7.78 -1.30 10.28
N SER A 58 8.31 -1.99 11.29
CA SER A 58 8.62 -3.42 11.16
C SER A 58 7.37 -4.23 10.80
N GLY A 59 7.50 -5.10 9.81
CA GLY A 59 6.42 -5.97 9.31
C GLY A 59 5.52 -5.33 8.25
N ASP A 60 5.74 -4.05 7.89
CA ASP A 60 4.93 -3.36 6.88
C ASP A 60 5.27 -3.78 5.44
N THR A 61 4.33 -3.56 4.53
CA THR A 61 4.51 -3.80 3.09
C THR A 61 4.27 -2.53 2.27
N ILE A 62 5.17 -2.23 1.35
CA ILE A 62 5.06 -1.13 0.39
C ILE A 62 4.73 -1.71 -0.98
N TYR A 63 3.57 -1.35 -1.51
CA TYR A 63 3.09 -1.65 -2.86
C TYR A 63 3.11 -0.42 -3.75
N PHE A 64 2.82 -0.63 -5.04
CA PHE A 64 2.82 0.41 -6.05
C PHE A 64 1.48 0.41 -6.80
N ASP A 65 0.90 1.60 -6.97
CA ASP A 65 -0.34 1.78 -7.71
C ASP A 65 -0.09 1.52 -9.21
N THR A 66 -0.70 0.45 -9.73
CA THR A 66 -0.58 0.06 -11.14
C THR A 66 -1.13 1.09 -12.14
N ALA A 67 -1.97 2.04 -11.69
CA ALA A 67 -2.40 3.15 -12.53
C ALA A 67 -1.25 4.14 -12.80
N VAL A 68 -0.31 4.27 -11.86
CA VAL A 68 0.87 5.14 -11.94
C VAL A 68 2.10 4.38 -12.42
N PHE A 69 2.19 3.09 -12.08
CA PHE A 69 3.29 2.18 -12.43
C PHE A 69 2.78 0.96 -13.23
N PRO A 70 2.31 1.15 -14.48
CA PRO A 70 1.76 0.04 -15.26
C PRO A 70 2.81 -1.03 -15.53
N PRO A 71 2.52 -2.33 -15.34
CA PRO A 71 3.49 -3.41 -15.57
C PRO A 71 3.92 -3.51 -17.04
N GLY A 72 3.05 -3.16 -17.98
CA GLY A 72 3.35 -3.15 -19.42
C GLY A 72 4.06 -1.88 -19.92
N SER A 73 4.17 -0.85 -19.09
CA SER A 73 4.83 0.42 -19.43
C SER A 73 5.47 1.00 -18.17
N PRO A 74 6.66 0.52 -17.78
CA PRO A 74 7.28 0.90 -16.52
C PRO A 74 7.49 2.41 -16.38
N ALA A 75 7.25 2.92 -15.18
CA ALA A 75 7.48 4.32 -14.83
C ALA A 75 8.76 4.47 -13.98
N THR A 76 9.47 5.59 -14.18
CA THR A 76 10.75 5.85 -13.53
C THR A 76 10.59 6.73 -12.31
N ILE A 77 11.19 6.31 -11.20
CA ILE A 77 11.44 7.12 -10.01
C ILE A 77 12.90 7.54 -10.05
N THR A 78 13.17 8.80 -10.38
CA THR A 78 14.54 9.35 -10.33
C THR A 78 14.78 9.95 -8.95
N ILE A 79 15.74 9.39 -8.22
CA ILE A 79 16.12 9.90 -6.90
C ILE A 79 17.21 10.97 -7.02
N SER A 80 17.16 11.97 -6.15
CA SER A 80 18.14 13.06 -6.08
C SER A 80 19.09 12.96 -4.87
N SER A 81 18.79 12.07 -3.93
CA SER A 81 19.54 11.84 -2.71
C SER A 81 19.28 10.43 -2.17
N SER A 82 20.09 9.98 -1.21
CA SER A 82 19.93 8.66 -0.58
C SER A 82 18.50 8.42 -0.14
N LEU A 83 17.93 7.25 -0.41
CA LEU A 83 16.64 6.89 0.17
C LEU A 83 16.78 6.71 1.70
N PRO A 84 15.67 6.78 2.45
CA PRO A 84 15.67 6.46 3.87
C PRO A 84 16.28 5.08 4.13
N GLN A 85 17.04 4.96 5.20
CA GLN A 85 17.64 3.70 5.61
C GLN A 85 16.54 2.72 6.07
N ILE A 86 16.68 1.45 5.69
CA ILE A 86 15.82 0.36 6.16
C ILE A 86 16.47 -0.23 7.43
N ASN A 87 16.02 0.22 8.59
CA ASN A 87 16.56 -0.14 9.91
C ASN A 87 15.54 -0.78 10.86
N GLN A 88 14.26 -0.78 10.48
CA GLN A 88 13.15 -1.32 11.26
C GLN A 88 13.05 -2.86 11.19
N GLY A 89 13.62 -3.48 10.16
CA GLY A 89 13.50 -4.92 9.89
C GLY A 89 12.14 -5.32 9.34
N ASP A 90 12.06 -6.52 8.78
CA ASP A 90 10.82 -7.13 8.26
C ASP A 90 10.02 -6.24 7.29
N LEU A 91 10.68 -5.32 6.56
CA LEU A 91 10.04 -4.48 5.56
C LEU A 91 9.94 -5.24 4.24
N THR A 92 8.74 -5.30 3.67
CA THR A 92 8.55 -5.76 2.29
C THR A 92 8.33 -4.59 1.35
N ILE A 93 9.10 -4.50 0.26
CA ILE A 93 8.84 -3.63 -0.89
C ILE A 93 8.47 -4.55 -2.06
N ASP A 94 7.17 -4.61 -2.37
CA ASP A 94 6.60 -5.50 -3.38
C ASP A 94 6.24 -4.73 -4.65
N VAL A 95 7.07 -4.93 -5.67
CA VAL A 95 6.89 -4.36 -7.01
C VAL A 95 6.43 -5.43 -8.01
N SER A 96 6.13 -6.66 -7.56
CA SER A 96 5.90 -7.79 -8.47
C SER A 96 4.72 -7.61 -9.44
N ASN A 97 3.76 -6.73 -9.13
CA ASN A 97 2.60 -6.44 -9.97
C ASN A 97 2.68 -5.08 -10.70
N ALA A 98 3.80 -4.35 -10.59
CA ALA A 98 3.97 -3.01 -11.10
C ALA A 98 5.23 -2.88 -11.98
N GLY A 99 5.22 -1.89 -12.88
CA GLY A 99 6.39 -1.55 -13.67
C GLY A 99 7.12 -0.36 -13.05
N VAL A 100 8.14 -0.60 -12.23
CA VAL A 100 8.93 0.47 -11.59
C VAL A 100 10.40 0.34 -11.95
N ILE A 101 10.97 1.46 -12.37
CA ILE A 101 12.40 1.65 -12.57
C ILE A 101 12.89 2.64 -11.51
N LEU A 102 13.82 2.23 -10.65
CA LEU A 102 14.48 3.15 -9.73
C LEU A 102 15.78 3.66 -10.38
N ASN A 103 15.86 4.96 -10.66
CA ASN A 103 16.98 5.55 -11.36
C ASN A 103 17.83 6.45 -10.44
N GLY A 104 19.08 6.07 -10.23
CA GLY A 104 20.07 6.82 -9.44
C GLY A 104 20.85 7.88 -10.22
N SER A 105 20.60 8.09 -11.52
CA SER A 105 21.38 9.01 -12.36
C SER A 105 21.33 10.48 -11.92
N GLY A 106 20.37 10.85 -11.07
CA GLY A 106 20.25 12.18 -10.47
C GLY A 106 21.09 12.39 -9.21
N THR A 107 21.90 11.40 -8.81
CA THR A 107 22.63 11.42 -7.54
C THR A 107 24.16 11.53 -7.73
N PRO A 108 24.89 12.15 -6.78
CA PRO A 108 26.35 12.05 -6.74
C PRO A 108 26.83 10.61 -6.55
N GLY A 109 28.04 10.31 -7.02
CA GLY A 109 28.68 9.01 -6.78
C GLY A 109 28.78 8.70 -5.28
N GLY A 110 28.50 7.45 -4.91
CA GLY A 110 28.47 7.00 -3.51
C GLY A 110 27.12 7.19 -2.81
N THR A 111 26.10 7.71 -3.50
CA THR A 111 24.73 7.78 -2.96
C THR A 111 24.13 6.38 -2.85
N HIS A 112 23.55 6.06 -1.69
CA HIS A 112 22.87 4.78 -1.52
C HIS A 112 21.46 4.83 -2.13
N GLY A 113 21.13 3.86 -2.98
CA GLY A 113 19.75 3.57 -3.37
C GLY A 113 19.02 2.99 -2.16
N PHE A 114 19.01 1.67 -2.02
CA PHE A 114 18.57 1.03 -0.78
C PHE A 114 19.74 0.82 0.18
N HIS A 115 19.67 1.40 1.37
CA HIS A 115 20.60 1.15 2.46
C HIS A 115 19.91 0.29 3.54
N ILE A 116 20.23 -0.99 3.57
CA ILE A 116 19.61 -1.98 4.47
C ILE A 116 20.57 -2.30 5.61
N THR A 117 20.08 -2.15 6.84
CA THR A 117 20.87 -2.32 8.08
C THR A 117 20.14 -3.15 9.13
N SER A 118 19.10 -3.88 8.70
CA SER A 118 18.23 -4.70 9.52
C SER A 118 17.93 -6.02 8.81
N ASP A 119 17.36 -6.97 9.55
CA ASP A 119 17.05 -8.32 9.06
C ASP A 119 15.62 -8.43 8.52
N GLY A 120 15.31 -9.54 7.84
CA GLY A 120 13.93 -9.88 7.41
C GLY A 120 13.37 -9.05 6.26
N ASN A 121 14.16 -8.16 5.66
CA ASN A 121 13.70 -7.28 4.58
C ASN A 121 13.59 -8.01 3.23
N THR A 122 12.58 -7.66 2.43
CA THR A 122 12.38 -8.18 1.08
C THR A 122 12.16 -7.04 0.09
N ILE A 123 12.92 -6.99 -0.99
CA ILE A 123 12.68 -6.09 -2.14
C ILE A 123 12.59 -6.97 -3.39
N LYS A 124 11.46 -6.95 -4.09
CA LYS A 124 11.21 -7.84 -5.25
C LYS A 124 10.48 -7.13 -6.38
N GLY A 125 10.75 -7.54 -7.61
CA GLY A 125 10.08 -7.05 -8.82
C GLY A 125 10.56 -5.67 -9.31
N MET A 126 11.59 -5.08 -8.72
CA MET A 126 12.08 -3.75 -9.09
C MET A 126 13.21 -3.84 -10.13
N GLN A 127 13.18 -2.96 -11.12
CA GLN A 127 14.33 -2.69 -11.99
C GLN A 127 15.15 -1.52 -11.41
N ILE A 128 16.47 -1.66 -11.42
CA ILE A 128 17.45 -0.65 -10.94
C ILE A 128 18.50 -0.34 -12.00
#